data_AF-A0A9Q4HW88-F1
#
_entry.id   AF-A0A9Q4HW88-F1
#
_cell.length_a   1.000
_cell.length_b   1.000
_cell.length_c   1.000
_cell.angle_alpha   90.00
_cell.angle_beta   90.00
_cell.angle_gamma   90.00
#
_symmetry.space_group_name_H-M   'P 1'
#
loop_
_entity.id
_entity.type
_entity.pdbx_description
1 polymer ?
#
loop_
_entity_poly.entity_id
_entity_poly.type
_entity_poly.pdbx_seq_one_letter_code
_entity_poly.pdbx_strand_id
1 'polypeptide(L)'
;MKSYKEEYLKVLDALIEVQQILEENGFDKGMYNSDLSELYALTKKLLSIAYKYKKWNIDKNVMVYKGFTEIEYGIGIFRFKNITNYGDIDEEELLKISFPTGCYIFGDYYDVEYFEEFYKELHNVKPKYEDVLNHALYYSVDNGDEAYAHYKNTYDKFLKNYATRRKQMQIKELEEQISKLKEE
;
A
#
# COMPACT_ATOMS: atom_id res chain seq x y z
N MET A 1 31.42 -8.13 -15.82
CA MET A 1 30.03 -8.07 -15.33
C MET A 1 29.56 -6.63 -15.48
N LYS A 2 28.53 -6.34 -16.29
CA LYS A 2 27.88 -5.01 -16.27
C LYS A 2 27.22 -4.83 -14.90
N SER A 3 27.34 -3.65 -14.31
CA SER A 3 26.76 -3.39 -12.98
C SER A 3 25.24 -3.40 -13.10
N TYR A 4 24.56 -4.22 -12.29
CA TYR A 4 23.09 -4.33 -12.27
C TYR A 4 22.39 -2.97 -12.11
N LYS A 5 23.04 -2.04 -11.39
CA LYS A 5 22.57 -0.66 -11.22
C LYS A 5 22.53 0.12 -12.55
N GLU A 6 23.51 -0.07 -13.42
CA GLU A 6 23.58 0.64 -14.71
C GLU A 6 22.52 0.15 -15.69
N GLU A 7 22.15 -1.13 -15.63
CA GLU A 7 21.11 -1.70 -16.50
C GLU A 7 19.72 -1.29 -16.03
N TYR A 8 19.48 -1.24 -14.71
CA TYR A 8 18.25 -0.71 -14.13
C TYR A 8 18.03 0.78 -14.45
N LEU A 9 19.06 1.61 -14.31
CA LEU A 9 18.96 3.04 -14.62
C LEU A 9 18.58 3.28 -16.09
N LYS A 10 19.15 2.49 -17.02
CA LYS A 10 18.78 2.57 -18.45
C LYS A 10 17.32 2.21 -18.72
N VAL A 11 16.76 1.27 -17.95
CA VAL A 11 15.34 0.90 -18.08
C VAL A 11 14.45 2.00 -17.51
N LEU A 12 14.85 2.65 -16.41
CA LEU A 12 14.13 3.80 -15.87
C LEU A 12 14.16 4.99 -16.83
N ASP A 13 15.31 5.31 -17.41
CA ASP A 13 15.46 6.39 -18.39
C ASP A 13 14.54 6.16 -19.61
N ALA A 14 14.47 4.93 -20.11
CA ALA A 14 13.57 4.56 -21.20
C ALA A 14 12.08 4.69 -20.82
N LEU A 15 11.70 4.41 -19.57
CA LEU A 15 10.32 4.59 -19.10
C LEU A 15 9.95 6.08 -19.00
N ILE A 16 10.88 6.93 -18.57
CA ILE A 16 10.69 8.38 -18.49
C ILE A 16 10.53 8.98 -19.89
N GLU A 17 11.37 8.56 -20.85
CA GLU A 17 11.28 9.01 -22.25
C GLU A 17 9.93 8.63 -22.88
N VAL A 18 9.47 7.40 -22.67
CA VAL A 18 8.14 6.97 -23.14
C VAL A 18 7.03 7.81 -22.50
N GLN A 19 7.14 8.15 -21.21
CA GLN A 19 6.17 9.00 -20.54
C GLN A 19 6.15 10.43 -21.10
N GLN A 20 7.31 11.02 -21.37
CA GLN A 20 7.41 12.35 -21.97
C GLN A 20 6.78 12.39 -23.36
N ILE A 21 7.06 11.38 -24.20
CA ILE A 21 6.46 11.25 -25.53
C ILE A 21 4.92 11.18 -25.43
N LEU A 22 4.39 10.44 -24.46
CA LEU A 22 2.95 10.38 -24.23
C LEU A 22 2.36 11.75 -23.85
N GLU A 23 2.99 12.45 -22.91
CA GLU A 23 2.55 13.77 -22.45
C GLU A 23 2.60 14.83 -23.57
N GLU A 24 3.65 14.83 -24.39
CA GLU A 24 3.82 15.74 -25.53
C GLU A 24 2.77 15.54 -26.63
N ASN A 25 2.27 14.31 -26.79
CA ASN A 25 1.25 13.98 -27.77
C ASN A 25 -0.18 14.19 -27.25
N GLY A 26 -0.35 14.97 -26.18
CA GLY A 26 -1.65 15.38 -25.66
C GLY A 26 -2.41 14.28 -24.91
N PHE A 27 -1.72 13.20 -24.53
CA PHE A 27 -2.31 12.17 -23.67
C PHE A 27 -2.26 12.65 -22.22
N ASP A 28 -3.35 13.29 -21.78
CA ASP A 28 -3.62 13.41 -20.35
C ASP A 28 -4.14 12.06 -19.82
N LYS A 29 -3.98 11.84 -18.51
CA LYS A 29 -4.07 10.58 -17.74
C LYS A 29 -5.39 9.77 -17.83
N GLY A 30 -6.27 10.06 -18.80
CA GLY A 30 -7.58 9.45 -18.95
C GLY A 30 -8.06 9.16 -20.38
N MET A 31 -7.31 9.45 -21.45
CA MET A 31 -7.76 9.14 -22.82
C MET A 31 -7.16 7.85 -23.38
N TYR A 32 -7.97 6.80 -23.41
CA TYR A 32 -7.69 5.55 -24.12
C TYR A 32 -7.96 5.73 -25.62
N ASN A 33 -6.91 5.82 -26.44
CA ASN A 33 -7.02 5.59 -27.89
C ASN A 33 -6.24 4.33 -28.29
N SER A 34 -6.85 3.53 -29.17
CA SER A 34 -6.46 2.17 -29.55
C SER A 34 -5.18 2.05 -30.40
N ASP A 35 -4.58 3.16 -30.84
CA ASP A 35 -3.44 3.17 -31.77
C ASP A 35 -2.06 3.05 -31.11
N LEU A 36 -1.98 2.91 -29.79
CA LEU A 36 -0.70 2.79 -29.04
C LEU A 36 -0.47 1.39 -28.43
N SER A 37 -1.11 0.36 -28.98
CA SER A 37 -0.98 -1.02 -28.49
C SER A 37 0.48 -1.51 -28.41
N GLU A 38 1.32 -1.11 -29.37
CA GLU A 38 2.75 -1.44 -29.38
C GLU A 38 3.54 -0.68 -28.31
N LEU A 39 3.24 0.59 -28.09
CA LEU A 39 3.87 1.39 -27.03
C LEU A 39 3.48 0.88 -25.65
N TYR A 40 2.22 0.50 -25.45
CA TYR A 40 1.74 -0.13 -24.23
C TYR A 40 2.39 -1.51 -23.98
N ALA A 41 2.54 -2.32 -25.03
CA ALA A 41 3.26 -3.58 -24.96
C ALA A 41 4.75 -3.37 -24.61
N LEU A 42 5.38 -2.33 -25.16
CA LEU A 42 6.76 -1.94 -24.83
C LEU A 42 6.88 -1.49 -23.37
N THR A 43 6.00 -0.61 -22.89
CA THR A 43 5.96 -0.18 -21.49
C THR A 43 5.76 -1.36 -20.54
N LYS A 44 4.84 -2.28 -20.84
CA LYS A 44 4.66 -3.52 -20.07
C LYS A 44 5.91 -4.38 -20.05
N LYS A 45 6.60 -4.50 -21.18
CA LYS A 45 7.86 -5.26 -21.29
C LYS A 45 8.96 -4.59 -20.49
N LEU A 46 9.15 -3.28 -20.60
CA LEU A 46 10.14 -2.51 -19.84
C LEU A 46 9.85 -2.55 -18.35
N LEU A 47 8.59 -2.44 -17.92
CA LEU A 47 8.18 -2.65 -16.54
C LEU A 47 8.54 -4.07 -16.07
N SER A 48 8.19 -5.11 -16.84
CA SER A 48 8.54 -6.50 -16.49
C SER A 48 10.04 -6.73 -16.31
N ILE A 49 10.85 -6.02 -17.09
CA ILE A 49 12.30 -6.04 -17.02
C ILE A 49 12.76 -5.25 -15.78
N ALA A 50 12.24 -4.06 -15.53
CA ALA A 50 12.50 -3.28 -14.31
C ALA A 50 12.15 -4.08 -13.04
N TYR A 51 11.05 -4.85 -13.06
CA TYR A 51 10.68 -5.77 -11.98
C TYR A 51 11.69 -6.90 -11.79
N LYS A 52 12.23 -7.46 -12.88
CA LYS A 52 13.30 -8.47 -12.81
C LYS A 52 14.60 -7.91 -12.21
N TYR A 53 14.82 -6.60 -12.35
CA TYR A 53 15.97 -5.88 -11.80
C TYR A 53 15.68 -5.17 -10.48
N LYS A 54 14.48 -5.34 -9.90
CA LYS A 54 14.05 -4.58 -8.72
C LYS A 54 14.82 -5.02 -7.48
N LYS A 55 15.14 -4.05 -6.62
CA LYS A 55 15.70 -4.26 -5.28
C LYS A 55 14.71 -4.91 -4.30
N TRP A 56 13.47 -5.15 -4.73
CA TRP A 56 12.30 -5.55 -3.93
C TRP A 56 11.44 -6.59 -4.67
N ASN A 57 11.12 -7.70 -4.02
CA ASN A 57 10.29 -8.79 -4.53
C ASN A 57 8.79 -8.62 -4.13
N ILE A 58 8.24 -7.43 -4.32
CA ILE A 58 6.82 -7.12 -4.06
C ILE A 58 5.98 -7.40 -5.32
N ASP A 59 4.83 -8.06 -5.14
CA ASP A 59 3.90 -8.52 -6.19
C ASP A 59 3.53 -7.40 -7.20
N LYS A 60 3.31 -7.78 -8.46
CA LYS A 60 2.99 -6.87 -9.59
C LYS A 60 1.77 -5.97 -9.32
N ASN A 61 0.89 -6.40 -8.41
CA ASN A 61 -0.36 -5.72 -8.08
C ASN A 61 -0.21 -4.54 -7.09
N VAL A 62 0.98 -4.29 -6.53
CA VAL A 62 1.19 -3.24 -5.50
C VAL A 62 1.67 -1.91 -6.08
N MET A 63 1.90 -1.81 -7.40
CA MET A 63 2.24 -0.53 -8.02
C MET A 63 0.96 0.20 -8.44
N VAL A 64 0.55 1.15 -7.60
CA VAL A 64 -0.41 2.20 -7.94
C VAL A 64 0.21 3.05 -9.06
N TYR A 65 -0.10 2.68 -10.30
CA TYR A 65 -0.04 3.60 -11.42
C TYR A 65 -1.08 4.69 -11.17
N LYS A 66 -0.73 5.95 -11.44
CA LYS A 66 -1.68 7.06 -11.43
C LYS A 66 -2.82 6.73 -12.40
N GLY A 67 -4.00 6.45 -11.86
CA GLY A 67 -5.26 6.25 -12.58
C GLY A 67 -5.77 4.81 -12.47
N PHE A 68 -6.92 4.65 -11.80
CA PHE A 68 -7.69 3.40 -11.61
C PHE A 68 -7.00 2.38 -10.67
N THR A 69 -7.59 1.78 -9.64
CA THR A 69 -8.98 1.61 -9.16
C THR A 69 -8.86 0.98 -7.76
N GLU A 70 -9.79 1.30 -6.85
CA GLU A 70 -9.96 0.70 -5.51
C GLU A 70 -8.76 0.88 -4.55
N ILE A 71 -8.65 2.10 -4.00
CA ILE A 71 -7.91 2.36 -2.76
C ILE A 71 -8.73 1.78 -1.62
N GLU A 72 -8.70 0.47 -1.45
CA GLU A 72 -8.83 -0.11 -0.12
C GLU A 72 -7.40 -0.14 0.46
N TYR A 73 -7.10 0.91 1.26
CA TYR A 73 -5.88 1.06 2.07
C TYR A 73 -4.61 1.53 1.30
N GLY A 74 -3.91 2.51 1.87
CA GLY A 74 -2.86 3.28 1.19
C GLY A 74 -1.52 2.56 1.22
N ILE A 75 -1.41 1.45 0.51
CA ILE A 75 -0.19 0.64 0.40
C ILE A 75 0.50 0.88 -0.95
N GLY A 76 1.79 1.20 -0.93
CA GLY A 76 2.56 1.38 -2.16
C GLY A 76 3.97 1.87 -1.94
N ILE A 77 4.78 1.81 -2.99
CA ILE A 77 6.14 2.36 -2.99
C ILE A 77 6.08 3.77 -3.58
N PHE A 78 6.59 4.76 -2.84
CA PHE A 78 6.64 6.14 -3.32
C PHE A 78 7.97 6.78 -2.96
N ARG A 79 8.30 7.84 -3.69
CA ARG A 79 9.39 8.73 -3.34
C ARG A 79 8.87 9.82 -2.40
N PHE A 80 9.43 9.90 -1.20
CA PHE A 80 9.05 10.86 -0.18
C PHE A 80 10.20 11.84 0.05
N LYS A 81 9.83 13.11 0.20
CA LYS A 81 10.71 14.19 0.68
C LYS A 81 10.17 14.84 1.96
N ASN A 82 9.00 14.40 2.41
CA ASN A 82 8.32 14.91 3.59
C ASN A 82 7.40 13.82 4.16
N ILE A 83 7.35 13.69 5.48
CA ILE A 83 6.44 12.81 6.22
C ILE A 83 5.79 13.63 7.34
N THR A 84 4.47 13.50 7.51
CA THR A 84 3.65 14.35 8.40
C THR A 84 4.26 14.58 9.78
N ASN A 85 4.72 13.52 10.45
CA ASN A 85 5.28 13.61 11.81
C ASN A 85 6.77 14.00 11.87
N TYR A 86 7.47 14.00 10.74
CA TYR A 86 8.92 14.23 10.67
C TYR A 86 9.29 15.51 9.91
N GLY A 87 8.34 16.12 9.20
CA GLY A 87 8.63 17.23 8.31
C GLY A 87 9.45 16.76 7.10
N ASP A 88 10.37 17.61 6.66
CA ASP A 88 11.23 17.30 5.52
C ASP A 88 12.23 16.19 5.86
N ILE A 89 12.38 15.26 4.92
CA ILE A 89 13.34 14.16 4.98
C ILE A 89 14.20 14.18 3.71
N ASP A 90 15.34 13.49 3.75
CA ASP A 90 16.11 13.24 2.53
C ASP A 90 15.23 12.49 1.52
N GLU A 91 15.29 12.91 0.26
CA GLU A 91 14.45 12.30 -0.77
C GLU A 91 14.80 10.82 -0.93
N GLU A 92 13.84 9.95 -0.65
CA GLU A 92 14.06 8.51 -0.66
C GLU A 92 12.84 7.71 -1.08
N GLU A 93 13.09 6.49 -1.56
CA GLU A 93 12.05 5.54 -1.95
C GLU A 93 11.67 4.66 -0.75
N LEU A 94 10.40 4.71 -0.36
CA LEU A 94 9.87 3.98 0.80
C LEU A 94 8.64 3.17 0.41
N LEU A 95 8.51 1.98 0.97
CA LEU A 95 7.23 1.29 1.06
C LEU A 95 6.40 1.97 2.15
N LYS A 96 5.24 2.50 1.79
CA LYS A 96 4.21 3.00 2.70
C LYS A 96 3.14 1.92 2.86
N ILE A 97 2.77 1.61 4.09
CA ILE A 97 1.60 0.81 4.46
C ILE A 97 0.73 1.71 5.33
N SER A 98 -0.50 2.02 4.93
CA SER A 98 -1.33 2.99 5.68
C SER A 98 -2.81 2.65 5.76
N PHE A 99 -3.39 3.02 6.90
CA PHE A 99 -4.77 2.73 7.27
C PHE A 99 -5.50 4.03 7.69
N PRO A 100 -5.78 4.94 6.74
CA PRO A 100 -6.41 6.23 7.06
C PRO A 100 -7.82 6.08 7.63
N THR A 101 -8.51 4.97 7.34
CA THR A 101 -9.84 4.66 7.86
C THR A 101 -9.80 3.86 9.18
N GLY A 102 -8.61 3.57 9.72
CA GLY A 102 -8.43 2.85 10.97
C GLY A 102 -9.20 1.53 11.01
N CYS A 103 -10.00 1.33 12.04
CA CYS A 103 -10.73 0.09 12.32
C CYS A 103 -11.64 -0.40 11.18
N TYR A 104 -12.10 0.51 10.29
CA TYR A 104 -12.92 0.14 9.14
C TYR A 104 -12.19 -0.73 8.11
N ILE A 105 -10.91 -1.02 8.33
CA ILE A 105 -10.15 -1.93 7.47
C ILE A 105 -10.63 -3.39 7.50
N PHE A 106 -11.43 -3.74 8.50
CA PHE A 106 -11.95 -5.10 8.69
C PHE A 106 -13.45 -5.24 8.40
N GLY A 107 -14.20 -4.13 8.42
CA GLY A 107 -15.65 -4.14 8.26
C GLY A 107 -16.32 -2.84 8.69
N ASP A 108 -17.61 -2.93 8.99
CA ASP A 108 -18.49 -1.80 9.29
C ASP A 108 -18.42 -1.31 10.75
N TYR A 109 -17.76 -2.07 11.62
CA TYR A 109 -17.70 -1.79 13.05
C TYR A 109 -16.33 -1.25 13.48
N TYR A 110 -16.35 -0.13 14.22
CA TYR A 110 -15.15 0.60 14.63
C TYR A 110 -14.56 0.07 15.95
N ASP A 111 -13.92 -1.11 15.89
CA ASP A 111 -13.25 -1.73 17.04
C ASP A 111 -11.80 -1.24 17.20
N VAL A 112 -11.60 -0.24 18.06
CA VAL A 112 -10.30 0.40 18.28
C VAL A 112 -9.27 -0.55 18.86
N GLU A 113 -9.63 -1.32 19.89
CA GLU A 113 -8.71 -2.26 20.53
C GLU A 113 -8.20 -3.31 19.54
N TYR A 114 -9.09 -3.83 18.70
CA TYR A 114 -8.71 -4.82 17.69
C TYR A 114 -7.78 -4.24 16.61
N PHE A 115 -8.05 -3.00 16.20
CA PHE A 115 -7.19 -2.29 15.26
C PHE A 115 -5.82 -1.98 15.86
N GLU A 116 -5.74 -1.56 17.13
CA GLU A 116 -4.48 -1.30 17.83
C GLU A 116 -3.64 -2.57 17.97
N GLU A 117 -4.26 -3.72 18.27
CA GLU A 117 -3.59 -5.03 18.28
C GLU A 117 -2.99 -5.37 16.91
N PHE A 118 -3.76 -5.17 15.83
CA PHE A 118 -3.30 -5.36 14.45
C PHE A 118 -2.13 -4.43 14.12
N TYR A 119 -2.30 -3.13 14.37
CA TYR A 119 -1.33 -2.10 14.01
C TYR A 119 -0.02 -2.29 14.79
N LYS A 120 -0.11 -2.69 16.07
CA LYS A 120 1.04 -3.08 16.88
C LYS A 120 1.75 -4.32 16.33
N GLU A 121 1.02 -5.31 15.81
CA GLU A 121 1.64 -6.49 15.21
C GLU A 121 2.47 -6.14 13.97
N LEU A 122 2.07 -5.13 13.18
CA LEU A 122 2.86 -4.65 12.03
C LEU A 122 4.23 -4.08 12.42
N HIS A 123 4.38 -3.58 13.65
CA HIS A 123 5.64 -3.06 14.17
C HIS A 123 6.68 -4.14 14.49
N ASN A 124 6.32 -5.42 14.39
CA ASN A 124 7.29 -6.52 14.52
C ASN A 124 8.37 -6.47 13.44
N VAL A 125 8.05 -5.87 12.27
CA VAL A 125 9.07 -5.38 11.34
C VAL A 125 9.24 -3.89 11.60
N LYS A 126 10.46 -3.47 11.94
CA LYS A 126 10.73 -2.10 12.39
C LYS A 126 10.55 -1.09 11.23
N PRO A 127 9.60 -0.14 11.31
CA PRO A 127 9.50 0.93 10.32
C PRO A 127 10.66 1.92 10.46
N LYS A 128 11.03 2.57 9.36
CA LYS A 128 11.97 3.69 9.35
C LYS A 128 11.30 4.98 9.83
N TYR A 129 10.06 5.20 9.41
CA TYR A 129 9.22 6.31 9.86
C TYR A 129 7.81 5.84 10.16
N GLU A 130 7.12 6.58 11.02
CA GLU A 130 5.73 6.36 11.38
C GLU A 130 4.94 7.68 11.33
N ASP A 131 3.85 7.69 10.59
CA ASP A 131 2.83 8.75 10.64
C ASP A 131 1.64 8.24 11.45
N VAL A 132 1.61 8.65 12.71
CA VAL A 132 0.58 8.23 13.68
C VAL A 132 -0.81 8.74 13.28
N LEU A 133 -0.91 9.89 12.61
CA LEU A 133 -2.19 10.48 12.24
C LEU A 133 -2.90 9.68 11.14
N ASN A 134 -2.13 9.13 10.21
CA ASN A 134 -2.65 8.34 9.09
C ASN A 134 -2.49 6.83 9.26
N HIS A 135 -2.04 6.40 10.45
CA HIS A 135 -1.64 5.02 10.73
C HIS A 135 -0.75 4.47 9.61
N ALA A 136 0.29 5.23 9.24
CA ALA A 136 1.17 4.89 8.13
C ALA A 136 2.57 4.51 8.61
N LEU A 137 3.02 3.35 8.17
CA LEU A 137 4.35 2.82 8.42
C LEU A 137 5.17 2.88 7.13
N TYR A 138 6.38 3.42 7.24
CA TYR A 138 7.28 3.61 6.11
C TYR A 138 8.53 2.76 6.28
N TYR A 139 8.85 1.95 5.27
CA TYR A 139 9.93 0.99 5.29
C TYR A 139 10.95 1.28 4.19
N SER A 140 12.22 1.08 4.50
CA SER A 140 13.31 1.27 3.53
C SER A 140 13.45 0.05 2.64
N VAL A 141 14.27 0.23 1.60
CA VAL A 141 14.76 -0.81 0.70
C VAL A 141 15.45 -1.99 1.36
N ASP A 142 15.85 -1.87 2.61
CA ASP A 142 16.56 -2.92 3.30
C ASP A 142 15.61 -3.91 3.97
N ASN A 143 14.38 -3.50 4.31
CA ASN A 143 13.46 -4.35 5.07
C ASN A 143 12.01 -4.38 4.58
N GLY A 144 11.62 -3.59 3.58
CA GLY A 144 10.20 -3.54 3.28
C GLY A 144 9.65 -4.75 2.50
N ASP A 145 10.48 -5.60 1.89
CA ASP A 145 10.02 -6.92 1.38
C ASP A 145 9.48 -7.78 2.54
N GLU A 146 10.23 -7.82 3.64
CA GLU A 146 9.81 -8.46 4.89
C GLU A 146 8.56 -7.79 5.46
N ALA A 147 8.52 -6.45 5.49
CA ALA A 147 7.37 -5.70 5.98
C ALA A 147 6.10 -5.98 5.19
N TYR A 148 6.19 -6.08 3.86
CA TYR A 148 5.03 -6.36 3.01
C TYR A 148 4.52 -7.80 3.21
N ALA A 149 5.43 -8.78 3.26
CA ALA A 149 5.08 -10.17 3.54
C ALA A 149 4.44 -10.31 4.94
N HIS A 150 5.00 -9.63 5.94
CA HIS A 150 4.47 -9.57 7.30
C HIS A 150 3.08 -8.94 7.34
N TYR A 151 2.90 -7.77 6.69
CA TYR A 151 1.59 -7.11 6.56
C TYR A 151 0.54 -8.05 5.99
N LYS A 152 0.83 -8.74 4.88
CA LYS A 152 -0.13 -9.62 4.23
C LYS A 152 -0.58 -10.74 5.17
N ASN A 153 0.38 -11.41 5.81
CA ASN A 153 0.08 -12.49 6.76
C ASN A 153 -0.70 -12.00 7.98
N THR A 154 -0.32 -10.84 8.53
CA THR A 154 -1.01 -10.24 9.67
C THR A 154 -2.42 -9.78 9.30
N TYR A 155 -2.61 -9.13 8.15
CA TYR A 155 -3.94 -8.70 7.69
C TYR A 155 -4.86 -9.90 7.48
N ASP A 156 -4.42 -10.94 6.77
CA ASP A 156 -5.21 -12.16 6.54
C ASP A 156 -5.61 -12.84 7.87
N LYS A 157 -4.68 -12.88 8.84
CA LYS A 157 -4.93 -13.42 10.18
C LYS A 157 -6.02 -12.63 10.91
N PHE A 158 -5.93 -11.30 10.93
CA PHE A 158 -6.90 -10.45 11.63
C PHE A 158 -8.25 -10.42 10.91
N LEU A 159 -8.26 -10.35 9.58
CA LEU A 159 -9.48 -10.39 8.78
C LEU A 159 -10.26 -11.71 9.01
N LYS A 160 -9.57 -12.85 9.05
CA LYS A 160 -10.19 -14.15 9.35
C LYS A 160 -10.82 -14.19 10.74
N ASN A 161 -10.19 -13.56 11.72
CA ASN A 161 -10.63 -13.55 13.11
C ASN A 161 -11.74 -12.51 13.39
N TYR A 162 -11.80 -11.45 12.58
CA TYR A 162 -12.77 -10.36 12.74
C TYR A 162 -14.22 -10.84 12.71
N ALA A 163 -14.56 -11.79 11.83
CA ALA A 163 -15.93 -12.31 11.75
C ALA A 163 -16.41 -12.95 13.06
N THR A 164 -15.53 -13.67 13.76
CA THR A 164 -15.84 -14.27 15.06
C THR A 164 -15.94 -13.19 16.13
N ARG A 165 -15.00 -12.25 16.14
CA ARG A 165 -15.00 -11.13 17.09
C ARG A 165 -16.25 -10.27 16.96
N ARG A 166 -16.66 -9.91 15.74
CA ARG A 166 -17.87 -9.11 15.50
C ARG A 166 -19.12 -9.80 16.04
N LYS A 167 -19.26 -11.12 15.84
CA LYS A 167 -20.38 -11.89 16.40
C LYS A 167 -20.41 -11.82 17.93
N GLN A 168 -19.26 -11.95 18.60
CA GLN A 168 -19.18 -11.84 20.06
C GLN A 168 -19.59 -10.44 20.54
N MET A 169 -19.18 -9.40 19.83
CA MET A 169 -19.59 -8.03 20.16
C MET A 169 -21.08 -7.80 19.93
N GLN A 170 -21.65 -8.30 18.83
CA GLN A 170 -23.09 -8.23 18.56
C GLN A 170 -23.91 -8.91 19.67
N ILE A 171 -23.46 -10.08 20.13
CA ILE A 171 -24.13 -10.78 21.24
C ILE A 171 -24.13 -9.90 22.49
N LYS A 172 -22.97 -9.33 22.85
CA LYS A 172 -22.85 -8.44 24.02
C LYS A 172 -23.74 -7.20 23.89
N GLU A 173 -23.76 -6.55 22.73
CA GLU A 173 -24.61 -5.39 22.43
C GLU A 173 -26.10 -5.73 22.60
N LEU A 174 -26.53 -6.90 22.12
CA LEU A 174 -27.90 -7.37 22.25
C LEU A 174 -28.25 -7.75 23.69
N GLU A 175 -27.35 -8.38 24.44
CA GLU A 175 -27.54 -8.70 25.86
C GLU A 175 -27.70 -7.42 26.71
N GLU A 176 -26.90 -6.39 26.45
CA GLU A 176 -27.01 -5.09 27.11
C GLU A 176 -28.35 -4.40 26.78
N GLN A 177 -28.81 -4.48 25.54
CA GLN A 177 -30.13 -3.96 25.15
C GLN A 177 -31.28 -4.70 25.85
N ILE A 178 -31.20 -6.04 25.91
CA ILE A 178 -32.20 -6.85 26.63
C ILE A 178 -32.23 -6.51 28.12
N SER A 179 -31.08 -6.27 28.75
CA SER A 179 -31.02 -5.90 30.17
C SER A 179 -31.72 -4.57 30.42
N LYS A 180 -31.44 -3.55 29.60
CA LYS A 180 -32.09 -2.23 29.72
C LYS A 180 -33.61 -2.32 29.59
N LEU A 181 -34.11 -3.11 28.62
CA LEU A 181 -35.54 -3.30 28.41
C LEU A 181 -36.26 -4.08 29.53
N LYS A 182 -35.52 -4.85 30.35
CA LYS A 182 -36.09 -5.58 31.49
C LYS A 182 -36.11 -4.78 32.79
N GLU A 183 -35.35 -3.69 32.84
CA GLU A 183 -35.30 -2.76 33.97
C GLU A 183 -36.38 -1.67 33.87
N GLU A 184 -37.04 -1.56 32.71
CA GLU A 184 -38.27 -0.76 32.46
C GLU A 184 -39.55 -1.56 32.81
#